data_AF-A0A8W8J7Y4-F1
#
_entry.id   AF-A0A8W8J7Y4-F1
#
_cell.length_a   1.000
_cell.length_b   1.000
_cell.length_c   1.000
_cell.angle_alpha   90.00
_cell.angle_beta   90.00
_cell.angle_gamma   90.00
#
_symmetry.space_group_name_H-M   'P 1'
#
loop_
_entity.id
_entity.type
_entity.pdbx_description
1 polymer ?
#
loop_
_entity_poly.entity_id
_entity_poly.type
_entity_poly.pdbx_seq_one_letter_code
_entity_poly.pdbx_strand_id
1 'polypeptide(L)' 'ALQRELEESKDAQKATLNDVLHEQNVKQGRDKYKTLKQIRSGNTKHRVDQFEAL' A
#
# COMPACT_ATOMS: atom_id res chain seq x y z
N ALA A 1 9.61 -18.57 2.05
CA ALA A 1 10.63 -19.25 1.23
C ALA A 1 11.06 -18.30 0.13
N LEU A 2 10.25 -18.13 -0.92
CA LEU A 2 10.58 -17.30 -2.10
C LEU A 2 11.08 -15.87 -1.80
N GLN A 3 10.40 -15.13 -0.91
CA GLN A 3 10.82 -13.76 -0.60
C GLN A 3 12.20 -13.69 0.04
N ARG A 4 12.56 -14.65 0.91
CA ARG A 4 13.90 -14.67 1.54
C ARG A 4 14.99 -15.01 0.52
N GLU A 5 14.71 -15.94 -0.38
CA GLU A 5 15.64 -16.37 -1.43
C GLU A 5 15.91 -15.23 -2.44
N LEU A 6 14.91 -14.41 -2.75
CA LEU A 6 15.05 -13.31 -3.70
C LEU A 6 15.70 -12.06 -3.09
N GLU A 7 15.57 -11.82 -1.78
CA GLU A 7 16.18 -10.65 -1.12
C GLU A 7 17.72 -10.67 -1.20
N GLU A 8 18.35 -11.84 -1.22
CA GLU A 8 19.82 -11.96 -1.37
C GLU A 8 20.32 -11.47 -2.75
N SER A 9 19.47 -11.50 -3.77
CA SER A 9 19.80 -11.10 -5.15
C SER A 9 19.24 -9.73 -5.53
N LYS A 10 18.60 -9.02 -4.60
CA LYS A 10 17.86 -7.79 -4.89
C LYS A 10 18.78 -6.59 -4.95
N ASP A 11 18.73 -5.86 -6.06
CA ASP A 11 19.47 -4.60 -6.25
C ASP A 11 18.59 -3.40 -5.86
N ALA A 12 18.90 -2.78 -4.72
CA ALA A 12 18.13 -1.66 -4.18
C ALA A 12 18.15 -0.41 -5.08
N GLN A 13 19.18 -0.23 -5.92
CA GLN A 13 19.24 0.93 -6.84
C GLN A 13 18.29 0.80 -8.03
N LYS A 14 17.77 -0.41 -8.29
CA LYS A 14 16.80 -0.69 -9.35
C LYS A 14 15.36 -0.75 -8.85
N ALA A 15 15.11 -0.48 -7.57
CA ALA A 15 13.76 -0.44 -7.03
C ALA A 15 12.95 0.68 -7.71
N THR A 16 11.78 0.33 -8.22
CA THR A 16 10.85 1.31 -8.78
C THR A 16 10.06 1.98 -7.65
N LEU A 17 9.44 3.12 -7.95
CA LEU A 17 8.52 3.78 -7.02
C LEU A 17 7.42 2.81 -6.51
N ASN A 18 6.90 1.96 -7.40
CA ASN A 18 5.84 1.02 -7.06
C ASN A 18 6.32 -0.07 -6.10
N ASP A 19 7.58 -0.50 -6.20
CA ASP A 19 8.18 -1.47 -5.28
C ASP A 19 8.28 -0.87 -3.87
N VAL A 20 8.77 0.38 -3.78
CA VAL A 20 8.86 1.11 -2.50
C VAL A 20 7.48 1.30 -1.86
N LEU A 21 6.47 1.67 -2.65
CA LEU A 21 5.09 1.81 -2.16
C LEU A 21 4.50 0.47 -1.71
N HIS A 22 4.76 -0.61 -2.45
CA HIS A 22 4.32 -1.95 -2.09
C HIS A 22 4.94 -2.40 -0.76
N GLU A 23 6.25 -2.23 -0.59
CA GLU A 23 6.96 -2.57 0.64
C GLU A 23 6.44 -1.79 1.85
N GLN A 24 6.17 -0.49 1.67
CA GLN A 24 5.56 0.33 2.73
C GLN A 24 4.16 -0.17 3.10
N ASN A 25 3.34 -0.53 2.11
CA ASN A 25 2.02 -1.10 2.35
C ASN A 25 2.10 -2.43 3.13
N VAL A 26 3.00 -3.33 2.71
CA VAL A 26 3.24 -4.62 3.41
C VAL A 26 3.74 -4.38 4.84
N LYS A 27 4.68 -3.45 5.05
CA LYS A 27 5.20 -3.08 6.38
C LYS A 27 4.11 -2.54 7.31
N GLN A 28 3.12 -1.85 6.76
CA GLN A 28 1.94 -1.35 7.51
C GLN A 28 0.83 -2.41 7.66
N GLY A 29 1.03 -3.64 7.18
CA GLY A 29 0.02 -4.70 7.21
C GLY A 29 -1.18 -4.46 6.28
N ARG A 30 -1.04 -3.53 5.32
CA ARG A 30 -2.06 -3.21 4.32
C ARG A 30 -2.04 -4.25 3.20
N ASP A 31 -3.24 -4.65 2.81
CA ASP A 31 -3.46 -5.44 1.61
C ASP A 31 -4.60 -4.83 0.80
N LYS A 32 -4.88 -5.42 -0.37
CA LYS A 32 -5.92 -4.96 -1.29
C LYS A 32 -7.28 -4.80 -0.61
N TYR A 33 -7.70 -5.79 0.18
CA TYR A 33 -9.05 -5.84 0.75
C TYR A 33 -9.18 -4.99 2.02
N LYS A 34 -8.15 -4.98 2.87
CA LYS A 34 -8.08 -4.10 4.04
C LYS A 34 -8.11 -2.63 3.65
N THR A 35 -7.33 -2.26 2.63
CA THR A 35 -7.27 -0.88 2.14
C THR A 35 -8.61 -0.47 1.53
N LEU A 36 -9.23 -1.32 0.70
CA LEU A 36 -10.56 -1.06 0.15
C LEU A 36 -11.63 -0.89 1.24
N LYS A 37 -11.59 -1.72 2.29
CA LYS A 37 -12.50 -1.61 3.44
C LYS A 37 -12.29 -0.29 4.18
N GLN A 38 -11.04 0.11 4.40
CA GLN A 38 -10.69 1.33 5.13
C GLN A 38 -11.17 2.59 4.38
N ILE A 39 -10.86 2.73 3.08
CA ILE A 39 -11.23 3.93 2.30
C ILE A 39 -12.74 4.04 2.02
N ARG A 40 -13.49 2.95 2.23
CA ARG A 40 -14.95 2.89 2.09
C ARG A 40 -15.68 3.03 3.42
N SER A 41 -14.98 3.31 4.51
CA SER A 41 -15.59 3.59 5.80
C SER A 41 -16.32 4.94 5.80
N GLY A 42 -17.29 5.10 6.71
CA GLY A 42 -18.14 6.29 6.77
C GLY A 42 -19.25 6.32 5.71
N ASN A 43 -20.09 7.36 5.79
CA ASN A 43 -21.15 7.57 4.82
C ASN A 43 -20.63 8.27 3.55
N THR A 44 -21.48 8.37 2.53
CA THR A 44 -21.11 9.02 1.26
C THR A 44 -20.66 10.47 1.43
N LYS A 45 -21.36 11.26 2.26
CA LYS A 45 -21.01 12.66 2.50
C LYS A 45 -19.61 12.80 3.09
N HIS A 46 -19.27 12.00 4.10
CA HIS A 46 -17.96 12.05 4.76
C HIS A 46 -16.81 11.77 3.78
N ARG A 47 -16.97 10.79 2.88
CA ARG A 47 -15.95 10.48 1.86
C ARG A 47 -15.81 11.57 0.80
N VAL A 48 -16.90 12.25 0.45
CA VAL A 48 -16.88 13.42 -0.44
C VAL A 48 -16.19 14.60 0.25
N ASP A 49 -16.56 14.90 1.50
CA ASP A 49 -15.95 15.98 2.28
C ASP A 49 -14.43 15.76 2.45
N GLN A 50 -13.99 14.51 2.68
CA GLN A 50 -12.56 14.17 2.73
C GLN A 50 -11.85 14.35 1.38
N PHE A 51 -12.52 14.02 0.28
CA PHE A 51 -11.96 14.17 -1.06
C PHE A 51 -11.76 15.64 -1.43
N GLU A 52 -12.74 16.51 -1.15
CA GLU A 52 -12.67 17.96 -1.45
C GLU A 52 -11.70 18.72 -0.53
N ALA A 53 -11.26 18.11 0.58
CA ALA A 53 -10.32 18.69 1.53
C ALA A 53 -8.84 18.33 1.25
N LEU A 54 -8.58 17.44 0.29
CA LEU A 54 -7.25 17.01 -0.14
C LEU A 54 -6.74 17.86 -1.32
#